data_AF-D5AKV6-F1
#
_entry.id   AF-D5AKV6-F1
#
_cell.length_a   1.000
_cell.length_b   1.000
_cell.length_c   1.000
_cell.angle_alpha   90.00
_cell.angle_beta   90.00
_cell.angle_gamma   90.00
#
_symmetry.space_group_name_H-M   'P 1'
#
loop_
_entity.id
_entity.type
_entity.pdbx_description
1 polymer ?
#
loop_
_entity_poly.entity_id
_entity_poly.type
_entity_poly.pdbx_seq_one_letter_code
_entity_poly.pdbx_strand_id
1 'polypeptide(L)'
;MPRSGTTLTCHLLNKLANCVALHEPIDPATLAGLPPEALGAALRQFCAAQRDLVLTRGTATSKAWHGAVPSNPMADADAQGRRKRVLNGMELIVRNVDRADFRLFVKQNAFFTAALPMLTPSFRCFGILRNPLAVLLSWRTAQMPVTEGRLPAAEWVDAGLAAAIAAEPDLLQRQFLLLDFCFGQYRRFLPGRTIRYEEIIRTGGAALSVLAPAAAQLSEPLQSRNLLGLRADPAARDIAARLLERDSPCWSFYDRAEVEALLTADQPPIGSQYPASSQS
;
A
#
# COMPACT_ATOMS: atom_id res chain seq x y z
N MET A 1 -0.75 -1.23 -4.06
CA MET A 1 -1.06 -2.68 -4.04
C MET A 1 -1.08 -3.19 -2.60
N PRO A 2 -1.63 -4.38 -2.32
CA PRO A 2 -1.48 -5.02 -1.01
C PRO A 2 0.00 -5.17 -0.61
N ARG A 3 0.32 -4.88 0.65
CA ARG A 3 1.69 -5.02 1.23
C ARG A 3 2.79 -4.10 0.64
N SER A 4 2.42 -3.06 -0.11
CA SER A 4 3.37 -2.02 -0.57
C SER A 4 3.52 -0.80 0.36
N GLY A 5 3.08 -0.88 1.62
CA GLY A 5 3.23 0.25 2.56
C GLY A 5 2.14 1.33 2.46
N THR A 6 1.02 1.05 1.79
CA THR A 6 -0.12 2.01 1.71
C THR A 6 -0.72 2.35 3.07
N THR A 7 -0.69 1.44 4.06
CA THR A 7 -1.15 1.76 5.43
C THR A 7 -0.15 2.69 6.15
N LEU A 8 1.16 2.45 6.01
CA LEU A 8 2.19 3.38 6.50
C LEU A 8 2.02 4.76 5.87
N THR A 9 1.69 4.82 4.57
CA THR A 9 1.40 6.09 3.88
C THR A 9 0.24 6.83 4.54
N CYS A 10 -0.89 6.15 4.81
CA CYS A 10 -2.01 6.77 5.53
C CYS A 10 -1.59 7.26 6.93
N HIS A 11 -0.81 6.46 7.66
CA HIS A 11 -0.30 6.84 8.98
C HIS A 11 0.54 8.12 8.93
N LEU A 12 1.50 8.22 7.99
CA LEU A 12 2.36 9.39 7.82
C LEU A 12 1.57 10.64 7.40
N LEU A 13 0.63 10.50 6.46
CA LEU A 13 -0.21 11.62 6.02
C LEU A 13 -1.08 12.17 7.16
N ASN A 14 -1.56 11.32 8.08
CA ASN A 14 -2.32 11.75 9.26
C ASN A 14 -1.48 12.47 10.32
N LYS A 15 -0.14 12.51 10.20
CA LYS A 15 0.71 13.35 11.06
C LYS A 15 0.77 14.81 10.59
N LEU A 16 0.42 15.07 9.34
CA LEU A 16 0.51 16.40 8.74
C LEU A 16 -0.71 17.24 9.12
N ALA A 17 -0.51 18.54 9.34
CA ALA A 17 -1.63 19.46 9.47
C ALA A 17 -2.49 19.44 8.20
N ASN A 18 -3.81 19.49 8.39
CA ASN A 18 -4.82 19.56 7.34
C ASN A 18 -4.74 18.45 6.29
N CYS A 19 -4.38 17.25 6.73
CA CYS A 19 -4.40 16.04 5.94
C CYS A 19 -5.13 14.92 6.70
N VAL A 20 -6.08 14.27 6.04
CA VAL A 20 -6.79 13.11 6.57
C VAL A 20 -6.66 11.98 5.57
N ALA A 21 -6.10 10.86 5.99
CA ALA A 21 -5.93 9.68 5.17
C ALA A 21 -6.66 8.48 5.78
N LEU A 22 -7.68 8.00 5.05
CA LEU A 22 -8.57 6.92 5.48
C LEU A 22 -8.08 5.57 4.96
N HIS A 23 -7.95 4.61 5.87
CA HIS A 23 -7.53 3.24 5.56
C HIS A 23 -8.75 2.35 5.33
N GLU A 24 -8.97 1.96 4.06
CA GLU A 24 -10.02 1.02 3.63
C GLU A 24 -11.39 1.28 4.28
N PRO A 25 -11.93 2.52 4.15
CA PRO A 25 -13.10 2.94 4.91
C PRO A 25 -14.46 2.53 4.31
N ILE A 26 -14.44 1.95 3.11
CA ILE A 26 -15.63 1.55 2.35
C ILE A 26 -15.63 0.02 2.23
N ASP A 27 -16.81 -0.59 2.29
CA ASP A 27 -16.96 -1.99 1.89
C ASP A 27 -16.94 -2.10 0.35
N PRO A 28 -15.94 -2.76 -0.27
CA PRO A 28 -15.89 -2.87 -1.72
C PRO A 28 -17.10 -3.59 -2.34
N ALA A 29 -17.81 -4.44 -1.58
CA ALA A 29 -19.00 -5.14 -2.08
C ALA A 29 -20.13 -4.18 -2.45
N THR A 30 -20.24 -3.02 -1.77
CA THR A 30 -21.28 -2.01 -2.07
C THR A 30 -20.96 -1.19 -3.32
N LEU A 31 -19.72 -1.24 -3.81
CA LEU A 31 -19.26 -0.53 -4.99
C LEU A 31 -19.12 -1.44 -6.21
N ALA A 32 -19.05 -2.76 -6.01
CA ALA A 32 -18.88 -3.73 -7.08
C ALA A 32 -20.07 -3.70 -8.04
N GLY A 33 -19.80 -3.74 -9.35
CA GLY A 33 -20.83 -3.73 -10.39
C GLY A 33 -21.42 -2.35 -10.72
N LEU A 34 -21.09 -1.29 -9.97
CA LEU A 34 -21.54 0.05 -10.31
C LEU A 34 -20.90 0.52 -11.64
N PRO A 35 -21.68 1.15 -12.55
CA PRO A 35 -21.12 1.77 -13.74
C PRO A 35 -20.22 2.97 -13.36
N PRO A 36 -19.32 3.43 -14.25
CA PRO A 36 -18.32 4.46 -13.93
C PRO A 36 -18.90 5.74 -13.32
N GLU A 37 -20.02 6.23 -13.84
CA GLU A 37 -20.69 7.44 -13.34
C GLU A 37 -21.23 7.24 -11.91
N ALA A 38 -21.95 6.14 -11.66
CA ALA A 38 -22.52 5.83 -10.35
C ALA A 38 -21.42 5.56 -9.31
N LEU A 39 -20.34 4.88 -9.69
CA LEU A 39 -19.17 4.69 -8.84
C LEU A 39 -18.54 6.03 -8.46
N GLY A 40 -18.36 6.93 -9.44
CA GLY A 40 -17.84 8.28 -9.21
C GLY A 40 -18.74 9.09 -8.27
N ALA A 41 -20.06 9.01 -8.46
CA ALA A 41 -21.05 9.68 -7.60
C ALA A 41 -21.01 9.14 -6.17
N ALA A 42 -21.01 7.82 -5.98
CA ALA A 42 -20.93 7.17 -4.68
C ALA A 42 -19.65 7.56 -3.92
N LEU A 43 -18.50 7.62 -4.60
CA LEU A 43 -17.23 8.03 -3.99
C LEU A 43 -17.20 9.53 -3.65
N ARG A 44 -17.79 10.39 -4.49
CA ARG A 44 -17.92 11.82 -4.17
C ARG A 44 -18.83 12.05 -2.96
N GLN A 45 -19.96 11.36 -2.90
CA GLN A 45 -20.88 11.41 -1.77
C GLN A 45 -20.20 10.91 -0.49
N PHE A 46 -19.48 9.79 -0.57
CA PHE A 46 -18.68 9.28 0.55
C PHE A 46 -17.68 10.34 1.02
N CYS A 47 -16.86 10.89 0.11
CA CYS A 47 -15.89 11.93 0.46
C CYS A 47 -16.54 13.16 1.10
N ALA A 48 -17.68 13.63 0.58
CA ALA A 48 -18.42 14.76 1.17
C ALA A 48 -18.89 14.44 2.60
N ALA A 49 -19.46 13.25 2.83
CA ALA A 49 -19.88 12.81 4.16
C ALA A 49 -18.70 12.71 5.14
N GLN A 50 -17.54 12.22 4.69
CA GLN A 50 -16.34 12.19 5.52
C GLN A 50 -15.84 13.59 5.88
N ARG A 51 -15.91 14.55 4.95
CA ARG A 51 -15.56 15.94 5.25
C ARG A 51 -16.47 16.55 6.29
N ASP A 52 -17.77 16.31 6.18
CA ASP A 52 -18.76 16.78 7.14
C ASP A 52 -18.50 16.23 8.55
N LEU A 53 -18.26 14.91 8.67
CA LEU A 53 -17.92 14.29 9.97
C LEU A 53 -16.65 14.88 10.59
N VAL A 54 -15.61 15.11 9.78
CA VAL A 54 -14.35 15.68 10.27
C VAL A 54 -14.57 17.10 10.80
N LEU A 55 -15.33 17.93 10.08
CA LEU A 55 -15.52 19.33 10.44
C LEU A 55 -16.51 19.52 11.61
N THR A 56 -17.51 18.65 11.73
CA THR A 56 -18.56 18.79 12.76
C THR A 56 -18.26 18.00 14.03
N ARG A 57 -17.60 16.84 13.92
CA ARG A 57 -17.39 15.90 15.03
C ARG A 57 -15.92 15.61 15.32
N GLY A 58 -15.01 16.01 14.44
CA GLY A 58 -13.59 15.64 14.57
C GLY A 58 -13.36 14.14 14.40
N THR A 59 -14.20 13.44 13.63
CA THR A 59 -14.07 12.00 13.36
C THR A 59 -14.23 11.66 11.88
N ALA A 60 -13.79 10.47 11.48
CA ALA A 60 -13.99 9.92 10.14
C ALA A 60 -14.16 8.40 10.17
N THR A 61 -14.83 7.85 9.16
CA THR A 61 -14.90 6.40 8.92
C THR A 61 -13.57 5.91 8.35
N SER A 62 -12.88 5.02 9.06
CA SER A 62 -11.64 4.36 8.62
C SER A 62 -11.36 3.14 9.47
N LYS A 63 -10.78 2.09 8.90
CA LYS A 63 -10.20 1.02 9.72
C LYS A 63 -9.14 1.64 10.63
N ALA A 64 -9.31 1.48 11.93
CA ALA A 64 -8.49 2.12 12.94
C ALA A 64 -8.11 1.16 14.07
N TRP A 65 -7.04 1.52 14.78
CA TRP A 65 -6.62 0.96 16.04
C TRP A 65 -6.53 2.06 17.08
N HIS A 66 -7.27 1.96 18.18
CA HIS A 66 -7.36 3.01 19.21
C HIS A 66 -7.63 4.41 18.64
N GLY A 67 -8.52 4.51 17.64
CA GLY A 67 -8.90 5.79 17.04
C GLY A 67 -7.86 6.40 16.09
N ALA A 68 -6.81 5.67 15.70
CA ALA A 68 -5.79 6.11 14.74
C ALA A 68 -5.55 5.06 13.64
N VAL A 69 -5.08 5.48 12.47
CA VAL A 69 -4.56 4.53 11.46
C VAL A 69 -3.17 4.05 11.92
N PRO A 70 -2.98 2.74 12.19
CA PRO A 70 -1.68 2.24 12.63
C PRO A 70 -0.66 2.31 11.48
N SER A 71 0.64 2.33 11.81
CA SER A 71 1.70 2.27 10.79
C SER A 71 1.75 0.92 10.04
N ASN A 72 1.18 -0.15 10.64
CA ASN A 72 1.00 -1.48 10.04
C ASN A 72 -0.32 -2.09 10.57
N PRO A 73 -1.19 -2.68 9.73
CA PRO A 73 -2.45 -3.29 10.20
C PRO A 73 -2.26 -4.65 10.90
N MET A 74 -1.03 -5.18 10.91
CA MET A 74 -0.64 -6.41 11.60
C MET A 74 0.25 -6.06 12.80
N ALA A 75 0.08 -6.77 13.93
CA ALA A 75 0.97 -6.68 15.08
C ALA A 75 2.39 -7.11 14.70
N ASP A 76 3.36 -6.76 15.53
CA ASP A 76 4.67 -7.42 15.50
C ASP A 76 4.49 -8.93 15.76
N ALA A 77 5.43 -9.72 15.24
CA ALA A 77 5.34 -11.17 15.36
C ALA A 77 5.45 -11.57 16.84
N ASP A 78 4.61 -12.51 17.29
CA ASP A 78 4.80 -13.17 18.58
C ASP A 78 6.10 -14.01 18.57
N ALA A 79 6.48 -14.57 19.72
CA ALA A 79 7.68 -15.42 19.84
C ALA A 79 7.66 -16.65 18.92
N GLN A 80 6.53 -16.95 18.26
CA GLN A 80 6.31 -18.04 17.32
C GLN A 80 6.17 -17.55 15.87
N GLY A 81 6.46 -16.28 15.58
CA GLY A 81 6.43 -15.72 14.24
C GLY A 81 5.03 -15.34 13.72
N ARG A 82 3.97 -15.49 14.53
CA ARG A 82 2.59 -15.22 14.11
C ARG A 82 2.23 -13.76 14.39
N ARG A 83 1.55 -13.12 13.44
CA ARG A 83 1.13 -11.70 13.54
C ARG A 83 -0.39 -11.64 13.76
N LYS A 84 -0.84 -11.04 14.86
CA LYS A 84 -2.28 -10.82 15.12
C LYS A 84 -2.79 -9.57 14.39
N ARG A 85 -4.07 -9.57 14.00
CA ARG A 85 -4.74 -8.39 13.40
C ARG A 85 -5.06 -7.37 14.49
N VAL A 86 -4.71 -6.11 14.27
CA VAL A 86 -4.72 -5.03 15.29
C VAL A 86 -5.75 -3.96 14.92
N LEU A 87 -6.90 -4.33 14.38
CA LEU A 87 -7.94 -3.35 13.99
C LEU A 87 -9.19 -3.62 14.84
N ASN A 88 -9.66 -2.63 15.61
CA ASN A 88 -10.79 -2.76 16.54
C ASN A 88 -11.93 -1.76 16.30
N GLY A 89 -11.90 -1.00 15.21
CA GLY A 89 -12.99 -0.06 14.91
C GLY A 89 -12.96 0.49 13.49
N MET A 90 -14.05 1.17 13.15
CA MET A 90 -14.24 1.90 11.89
C MET A 90 -14.22 3.42 12.09
N GLU A 91 -13.83 3.91 13.28
CA GLU A 91 -13.77 5.34 13.60
C GLU A 91 -12.32 5.81 13.82
N LEU A 92 -11.95 6.87 13.12
CA LEU A 92 -10.70 7.62 13.24
C LEU A 92 -11.00 8.95 13.95
N ILE A 93 -10.24 9.27 14.99
CA ILE A 93 -10.28 10.59 15.63
C ILE A 93 -9.35 11.52 14.85
N VAL A 94 -9.87 12.67 14.43
CA VAL A 94 -9.16 13.65 13.61
C VAL A 94 -8.95 14.92 14.43
N ARG A 95 -7.69 15.18 14.78
CA ARG A 95 -7.29 16.35 15.61
C ARG A 95 -6.43 17.37 14.87
N ASN A 96 -5.99 17.02 13.67
CA ASN A 96 -5.02 17.75 12.88
C ASN A 96 -5.67 18.56 11.75
N VAL A 97 -6.97 18.85 11.84
CA VAL A 97 -7.72 19.65 10.85
C VAL A 97 -8.26 20.91 11.53
N ASP A 98 -7.90 22.07 11.01
CA ASP A 98 -8.37 23.39 11.47
C ASP A 98 -9.12 24.16 10.38
N ARG A 99 -9.09 23.69 9.12
CA ARG A 99 -9.69 24.37 7.96
C ARG A 99 -10.49 23.44 7.06
N ALA A 100 -11.54 23.99 6.46
CA ALA A 100 -12.51 23.27 5.65
C ALA A 100 -11.96 22.71 4.33
N ASP A 101 -10.80 23.17 3.85
CA ASP A 101 -10.17 22.75 2.59
C ASP A 101 -8.98 21.78 2.81
N PHE A 102 -8.96 21.07 3.94
CA PHE A 102 -8.00 20.00 4.20
C PHE A 102 -7.98 18.93 3.09
N ARG A 103 -6.84 18.26 2.93
CA ARG A 103 -6.67 17.16 1.95
C ARG A 103 -7.24 15.87 2.51
N LEU A 104 -8.19 15.27 1.78
CA LEU A 104 -8.74 13.95 2.09
C LEU A 104 -8.17 12.90 1.15
N PHE A 105 -7.53 11.87 1.71
CA PHE A 105 -7.01 10.72 0.98
C PHE A 105 -7.83 9.48 1.36
N VAL A 106 -8.25 8.72 0.36
CA VAL A 106 -8.99 7.46 0.57
C VAL A 106 -8.18 6.33 -0.03
N LYS A 107 -7.91 5.29 0.76
CA LYS A 107 -7.20 4.10 0.32
C LYS A 107 -8.15 2.92 0.22
N GLN A 108 -8.20 2.28 -0.95
CA GLN A 108 -8.76 0.93 -1.13
C GLN A 108 -7.86 0.11 -2.07
N ASN A 109 -7.02 -0.76 -1.51
CA ASN A 109 -5.92 -1.37 -2.27
C ASN A 109 -6.38 -2.14 -3.52
N ALA A 110 -7.11 -3.24 -3.33
CA ALA A 110 -7.50 -4.15 -4.40
C ALA A 110 -8.52 -3.48 -5.34
N PHE A 111 -9.61 -2.96 -4.76
CA PHE A 111 -10.70 -2.36 -5.50
C PHE A 111 -10.26 -1.14 -6.34
N PHE A 112 -9.55 -0.16 -5.76
CA PHE A 112 -9.12 1.00 -6.55
C PHE A 112 -8.10 0.65 -7.62
N THR A 113 -7.27 -0.39 -7.42
CA THR A 113 -6.32 -0.83 -8.47
C THR A 113 -7.07 -1.35 -9.70
N ALA A 114 -8.12 -2.16 -9.52
CA ALA A 114 -8.95 -2.62 -10.62
C ALA A 114 -9.80 -1.49 -11.21
N ALA A 115 -10.30 -0.58 -10.37
CA ALA A 115 -11.16 0.52 -10.79
C ALA A 115 -10.42 1.74 -11.37
N LEU A 116 -9.08 1.75 -11.46
CA LEU A 116 -8.31 2.90 -12.00
C LEU A 116 -8.82 3.47 -13.35
N PRO A 117 -9.23 2.65 -14.34
CA PRO A 117 -9.79 3.18 -15.59
C PRO A 117 -11.01 4.08 -15.37
N MET A 118 -11.82 3.78 -14.34
CA MET A 118 -13.03 4.53 -13.98
C MET A 118 -12.74 5.69 -13.04
N LEU A 119 -11.71 5.58 -12.19
CA LEU A 119 -11.41 6.57 -11.15
C LEU A 119 -10.55 7.74 -11.65
N THR A 120 -9.55 7.46 -12.49
CA THR A 120 -8.57 8.47 -12.92
C THR A 120 -9.15 9.69 -13.67
N PRO A 121 -10.33 9.62 -14.35
CA PRO A 121 -10.97 10.82 -14.90
C PRO A 121 -11.51 11.79 -13.85
N SER A 122 -11.91 11.30 -12.67
CA SER A 122 -12.59 12.11 -11.63
C SER A 122 -11.76 12.35 -10.38
N PHE A 123 -10.73 11.53 -10.14
CA PHE A 123 -9.94 11.56 -8.92
C PHE A 123 -8.44 11.61 -9.22
N ARG A 124 -7.69 12.33 -8.38
CA ARG A 124 -6.23 12.26 -8.38
C ARG A 124 -5.79 10.98 -7.69
N CYS A 125 -5.59 9.93 -8.48
CA CYS A 125 -5.11 8.64 -8.00
C CYS A 125 -3.58 8.59 -7.96
N PHE A 126 -3.05 7.87 -6.97
CA PHE A 126 -1.62 7.59 -6.82
C PHE A 126 -1.41 6.12 -6.45
N GLY A 127 -0.32 5.53 -6.95
CA GLY A 127 0.05 4.15 -6.67
C GLY A 127 1.26 4.08 -5.74
N ILE A 128 1.12 3.41 -4.60
CA ILE A 128 2.30 3.07 -3.78
C ILE A 128 2.81 1.71 -4.22
N LEU A 129 4.06 1.67 -4.68
CA LEU A 129 4.76 0.51 -5.17
C LEU A 129 5.75 0.03 -4.11
N ARG A 130 6.17 -1.23 -4.23
CA ARG A 130 7.27 -1.79 -3.43
C ARG A 130 7.99 -2.78 -4.32
N ASN A 131 9.27 -3.04 -4.04
CA ASN A 131 10.07 -4.02 -4.74
C ASN A 131 9.27 -5.32 -4.96
N PRO A 132 9.16 -5.80 -6.21
CA PRO A 132 8.24 -6.89 -6.57
C PRO A 132 8.54 -8.18 -5.80
N LEU A 133 9.83 -8.49 -5.58
CA LEU A 133 10.23 -9.65 -4.79
C LEU A 133 9.81 -9.47 -3.31
N ALA A 134 10.05 -8.30 -2.72
CA ALA A 134 9.62 -8.03 -1.34
C ALA A 134 8.09 -8.13 -1.16
N VAL A 135 7.32 -7.80 -2.19
CA VAL A 135 5.84 -7.96 -2.20
C VAL A 135 5.47 -9.44 -2.19
N LEU A 136 5.96 -10.23 -3.15
CA LEU A 136 5.66 -11.67 -3.26
C LEU A 136 6.03 -12.42 -1.98
N LEU A 137 7.22 -12.13 -1.46
CA LEU A 137 7.69 -12.75 -0.21
C LEU A 137 6.83 -12.34 0.98
N SER A 138 6.36 -11.09 1.01
CA SER A 138 5.40 -10.69 2.03
C SER A 138 4.03 -11.36 1.86
N TRP A 139 3.59 -11.72 0.65
CA TRP A 139 2.31 -12.38 0.43
C TRP A 139 2.31 -13.81 0.96
N ARG A 140 3.45 -14.52 0.90
CA ARG A 140 3.59 -15.88 1.48
C ARG A 140 3.19 -15.97 2.95
N THR A 141 3.45 -14.93 3.73
CA THR A 141 3.23 -14.94 5.19
C THR A 141 2.15 -13.96 5.65
N ALA A 142 1.42 -13.32 4.74
CA ALA A 142 0.49 -12.25 5.08
C ALA A 142 -0.79 -12.74 5.79
N GLN A 143 -1.17 -14.01 5.63
CA GLN A 143 -2.46 -14.55 6.08
C GLN A 143 -3.65 -13.71 5.54
N MET A 144 -3.61 -13.44 4.25
CA MET A 144 -4.60 -12.65 3.50
C MET A 144 -4.92 -13.37 2.20
N PRO A 145 -6.00 -13.02 1.46
CA PRO A 145 -6.32 -13.70 0.20
C PRO A 145 -5.16 -13.77 -0.81
N VAL A 146 -4.26 -12.78 -0.83
CA VAL A 146 -3.06 -12.79 -1.68
C VAL A 146 -2.09 -13.92 -1.37
N THR A 147 -2.10 -14.45 -0.13
CA THR A 147 -1.37 -15.67 0.26
C THR A 147 -1.83 -16.87 -0.54
N GLU A 148 -3.10 -16.91 -0.95
CA GLU A 148 -3.72 -17.98 -1.73
C GLU A 148 -3.77 -17.67 -3.24
N GLY A 149 -3.12 -16.58 -3.67
CA GLY A 149 -3.14 -16.12 -5.04
C GLY A 149 -4.48 -15.49 -5.44
N ARG A 150 -5.20 -14.90 -4.47
CA ARG A 150 -6.49 -14.23 -4.69
C ARG A 150 -6.44 -12.74 -4.37
N LEU A 151 -7.25 -11.96 -5.06
CA LEU A 151 -7.46 -10.54 -4.82
C LEU A 151 -8.94 -10.18 -4.98
N PRO A 152 -9.83 -10.64 -4.06
CA PRO A 152 -11.28 -10.70 -4.31
C PRO A 152 -11.92 -9.39 -4.77
N ALA A 153 -11.60 -8.27 -4.10
CA ALA A 153 -12.19 -6.97 -4.47
C ALA A 153 -11.69 -6.41 -5.82
N ALA A 154 -10.59 -6.93 -6.37
CA ALA A 154 -10.19 -6.65 -7.75
C ALA A 154 -10.89 -7.61 -8.72
N GLU A 155 -11.00 -8.89 -8.36
CA GLU A 155 -11.69 -9.92 -9.16
C GLU A 155 -13.19 -9.59 -9.37
N TRP A 156 -13.84 -8.92 -8.41
CA TRP A 156 -15.23 -8.45 -8.57
C TRP A 156 -15.38 -7.33 -9.61
N VAL A 157 -14.30 -6.62 -9.94
CA VAL A 157 -14.30 -5.49 -10.87
C VAL A 157 -13.75 -5.91 -12.24
N ASP A 158 -12.74 -6.78 -12.25
CA ASP A 158 -12.06 -7.23 -13.46
C ASP A 158 -12.31 -8.72 -13.70
N ALA A 159 -13.27 -9.00 -14.58
CA ALA A 159 -13.64 -10.36 -14.95
C ALA A 159 -12.50 -11.12 -15.66
N GLY A 160 -11.61 -10.40 -16.37
CA GLY A 160 -10.44 -11.00 -17.02
C GLY A 160 -9.43 -11.50 -15.99
N LEU A 161 -9.15 -10.71 -14.96
CA LEU A 161 -8.34 -11.11 -13.82
C LEU A 161 -8.95 -12.33 -13.11
N ALA A 162 -10.26 -12.28 -12.82
CA ALA A 162 -10.96 -13.38 -12.14
C ALA A 162 -10.84 -14.69 -12.93
N ALA A 163 -11.07 -14.64 -14.25
CA ALA A 163 -10.93 -15.80 -15.13
C ALA A 163 -9.49 -16.33 -15.18
N ALA A 164 -8.49 -15.44 -15.32
CA ALA A 164 -7.08 -15.83 -15.36
C ALA A 164 -6.63 -16.52 -14.06
N ILE A 165 -7.05 -15.99 -12.90
CA ILE A 165 -6.77 -16.60 -11.59
C ILE A 165 -7.45 -17.96 -11.45
N ALA A 166 -8.72 -18.08 -11.86
CA ALA A 166 -9.47 -19.32 -11.74
C ALA A 166 -8.91 -20.45 -12.63
N ALA A 167 -8.35 -20.10 -13.79
CA ALA A 167 -7.76 -21.03 -14.73
C ALA A 167 -6.34 -21.51 -14.34
N GLU A 168 -5.66 -20.80 -13.44
CA GLU A 168 -4.28 -21.08 -13.07
C GLU A 168 -4.18 -21.95 -11.80
N PRO A 169 -3.78 -23.24 -11.90
CA PRO A 169 -3.67 -24.12 -10.74
C PRO A 169 -2.47 -23.81 -9.85
N ASP A 170 -1.35 -23.31 -10.39
CA ASP A 170 -0.13 -23.03 -9.62
C ASP A 170 -0.29 -21.77 -8.75
N LEU A 171 -0.03 -21.91 -7.45
CA LEU A 171 -0.17 -20.82 -6.50
C LEU A 171 0.79 -19.66 -6.81
N LEU A 172 2.06 -19.97 -7.11
CA LEU A 172 3.03 -18.92 -7.39
C LEU A 172 2.69 -18.21 -8.70
N GLN A 173 2.23 -18.96 -9.71
CA GLN A 173 1.77 -18.38 -10.95
C GLN A 173 0.54 -17.47 -10.77
N ARG A 174 -0.43 -17.83 -9.92
CA ARG A 174 -1.52 -16.91 -9.51
C ARG A 174 -0.97 -15.64 -8.86
N GLN A 175 0.01 -15.76 -7.98
CA GLN A 175 0.64 -14.59 -7.35
C GLN A 175 1.38 -13.72 -8.37
N PHE A 176 2.06 -14.29 -9.36
CA PHE A 176 2.63 -13.51 -10.47
C PHE A 176 1.54 -12.80 -11.28
N LEU A 177 0.42 -13.46 -11.59
CA LEU A 177 -0.71 -12.81 -12.26
C LEU A 177 -1.23 -11.60 -11.47
N LEU A 178 -1.35 -11.70 -10.14
CA LEU A 178 -1.75 -10.59 -9.28
C LEU A 178 -0.75 -9.43 -9.29
N LEU A 179 0.54 -9.76 -9.27
CA LEU A 179 1.64 -8.78 -9.31
C LEU A 179 1.62 -8.04 -10.65
N ASP A 180 1.58 -8.78 -11.75
CA ASP A 180 1.56 -8.28 -13.12
C ASP A 180 0.31 -7.43 -13.36
N PHE A 181 -0.85 -7.86 -12.86
CA PHE A 181 -2.07 -7.07 -12.88
C PHE A 181 -1.89 -5.72 -12.18
N CYS A 182 -1.40 -5.71 -10.94
CA CYS A 182 -1.22 -4.46 -10.18
C CYS A 182 -0.26 -3.49 -10.90
N PHE A 183 0.92 -3.97 -11.29
CA PHE A 183 1.90 -3.12 -11.97
C PHE A 183 1.43 -2.70 -13.36
N GLY A 184 0.74 -3.56 -14.10
CA GLY A 184 0.14 -3.24 -15.40
C GLY A 184 -0.88 -2.12 -15.30
N GLN A 185 -1.77 -2.19 -14.30
CA GLN A 185 -2.74 -1.14 -14.01
C GLN A 185 -2.06 0.19 -13.68
N TYR A 186 -1.03 0.18 -12.84
CA TYR A 186 -0.29 1.41 -12.50
C TYR A 186 0.49 1.98 -13.69
N ARG A 187 1.10 1.13 -14.51
CA ARG A 187 1.81 1.56 -15.72
C ARG A 187 0.87 2.26 -16.70
N ARG A 188 -0.32 1.68 -16.90
CA ARG A 188 -1.30 2.17 -17.86
C ARG A 188 -2.01 3.43 -17.39
N PHE A 189 -2.39 3.51 -16.11
CA PHE A 189 -3.31 4.54 -15.63
C PHE A 189 -2.68 5.58 -14.70
N LEU A 190 -1.45 5.37 -14.21
CA LEU A 190 -0.77 6.27 -13.28
C LEU A 190 0.63 6.72 -13.74
N PRO A 191 0.84 7.14 -15.01
CA PRO A 191 2.14 7.63 -15.45
C PRO A 191 2.56 8.85 -14.61
N GLY A 192 3.76 8.79 -14.02
CA GLY A 192 4.29 9.84 -13.13
C GLY A 192 3.57 9.99 -11.78
N ARG A 193 2.61 9.12 -11.44
CA ARG A 193 1.82 9.18 -10.19
C ARG A 193 2.02 7.94 -9.32
N THR A 194 3.26 7.46 -9.27
CA THR A 194 3.64 6.35 -8.40
C THR A 194 4.74 6.76 -7.43
N ILE A 195 4.73 6.16 -6.24
CA ILE A 195 5.70 6.42 -5.17
C ILE A 195 6.22 5.07 -4.69
N ARG A 196 7.54 4.90 -4.67
CA ARG A 196 8.17 3.66 -4.17
C ARG A 196 8.20 3.66 -2.64
N TYR A 197 7.86 2.53 -2.03
CA TYR A 197 7.93 2.32 -0.58
C TYR A 197 9.35 2.55 -0.05
N GLU A 198 10.35 2.09 -0.79
CA GLU A 198 11.76 2.21 -0.49
C GLU A 198 12.15 3.68 -0.34
N GLU A 199 11.58 4.55 -1.18
CA GLU A 199 11.80 5.99 -1.15
C GLU A 199 11.11 6.66 0.04
N ILE A 200 9.91 6.20 0.42
CA ILE A 200 9.23 6.64 1.66
C ILE A 200 10.10 6.28 2.88
N ILE A 201 10.67 5.07 2.93
CA ILE A 201 11.55 4.65 4.02
C ILE A 201 12.84 5.48 4.04
N ARG A 202 13.54 5.58 2.91
CA ARG A 202 14.83 6.29 2.78
C ARG A 202 14.73 7.75 3.19
N THR A 203 13.61 8.40 2.88
CA THR A 203 13.39 9.82 3.16
C THR A 203 12.70 10.11 4.48
N GLY A 204 12.41 9.08 5.30
CA GLY A 204 11.63 9.28 6.53
C GLY A 204 10.21 9.83 6.28
N GLY A 205 9.66 9.62 5.08
CA GLY A 205 8.34 10.11 4.68
C GLY A 205 8.32 11.31 3.73
N ALA A 206 9.44 12.01 3.52
CA ALA A 206 9.47 13.23 2.68
C ALA A 206 9.09 13.00 1.21
N ALA A 207 9.23 11.77 0.72
CA ALA A 207 8.74 11.33 -0.60
C ALA A 207 7.24 11.57 -0.82
N LEU A 208 6.44 11.68 0.26
CA LEU A 208 5.00 11.95 0.18
C LEU A 208 4.67 13.43 -0.14
N SER A 209 5.68 14.28 -0.32
CA SER A 209 5.50 15.71 -0.67
C SER A 209 4.71 15.93 -1.96
N VAL A 210 4.77 14.97 -2.88
CA VAL A 210 3.95 14.94 -4.11
C VAL A 210 2.44 14.82 -3.82
N LEU A 211 2.06 14.23 -2.69
CA LEU A 211 0.67 14.12 -2.23
C LEU A 211 0.24 15.33 -1.39
N ALA A 212 1.14 15.79 -0.51
CA ALA A 212 0.93 16.92 0.39
C ALA A 212 2.27 17.63 0.63
N PRO A 213 2.45 18.90 0.20
CA PRO A 213 3.74 19.59 0.27
C PRO A 213 4.37 19.60 1.68
N ALA A 214 3.55 19.69 2.74
CA ALA A 214 4.01 19.63 4.12
C ALA A 214 4.77 18.35 4.48
N ALA A 215 4.56 17.26 3.73
CA ALA A 215 5.29 16.01 3.95
C ALA A 215 6.79 16.15 3.71
N ALA A 216 7.26 17.17 2.97
CA ALA A 216 8.69 17.43 2.79
C ALA A 216 9.45 17.64 4.11
N GLN A 217 8.73 17.96 5.19
CA GLN A 217 9.29 18.14 6.54
C GLN A 217 9.25 16.85 7.40
N LEU A 218 8.70 15.74 6.89
CA LEU A 218 8.72 14.47 7.62
C LEU A 218 10.14 13.92 7.68
N SER A 219 10.55 13.50 8.87
CA SER A 219 11.84 12.86 9.13
C SER A 219 11.65 11.75 10.17
N GLU A 220 10.77 10.81 9.83
CA GLU A 220 10.44 9.70 10.73
C GLU A 220 11.55 8.64 10.70
N PRO A 221 11.91 8.03 11.85
CA PRO A 221 12.91 6.96 11.93
C PRO A 221 12.33 5.65 11.39
N LEU A 222 12.08 5.59 10.08
CA LEU A 222 11.48 4.46 9.41
C LEU A 222 12.52 3.41 9.07
N GLN A 223 12.18 2.15 9.31
CA GLN A 223 13.01 1.01 8.91
C GLN A 223 12.22 0.11 7.97
N SER A 224 12.92 -0.42 6.96
CA SER A 224 12.36 -1.42 6.07
C SER A 224 12.05 -2.68 6.86
N ARG A 225 10.84 -3.22 6.71
CA ARG A 225 10.41 -4.43 7.41
C ARG A 225 10.72 -5.71 6.62
N ASN A 226 11.76 -5.70 5.80
CA ASN A 226 12.24 -6.86 5.04
C ASN A 226 13.04 -7.79 5.97
N LEU A 227 12.36 -8.43 6.93
CA LEU A 227 12.99 -9.29 7.95
C LEU A 227 13.12 -10.75 7.51
N LEU A 228 13.09 -11.03 6.21
CA LEU A 228 13.19 -12.41 5.74
C LEU A 228 14.69 -12.71 5.60
N GLY A 229 15.15 -13.82 6.16
CA GLY A 229 16.50 -14.35 5.91
C GLY A 229 16.62 -14.84 4.47
N LEU A 230 16.49 -13.93 3.50
CA LEU A 230 16.33 -14.20 2.07
C LEU A 230 17.46 -15.01 1.50
N ARG A 231 18.66 -14.78 2.03
CA ARG A 231 19.85 -15.52 1.63
C ARG A 231 19.74 -17.00 1.97
N ALA A 232 19.06 -17.39 3.06
CA ALA A 232 18.97 -18.79 3.49
C ALA A 232 17.66 -19.47 3.10
N ASP A 233 16.63 -18.74 2.63
CA ASP A 233 15.32 -19.29 2.26
C ASP A 233 15.34 -19.82 0.80
N PRO A 234 15.32 -21.15 0.57
CA PRO A 234 15.33 -21.71 -0.78
C PRO A 234 14.12 -21.29 -1.61
N ALA A 235 12.95 -21.13 -0.99
CA ALA A 235 11.74 -20.69 -1.67
C ALA A 235 11.82 -19.20 -2.04
N ALA A 236 12.54 -18.38 -1.28
CA ALA A 236 12.78 -16.99 -1.68
C ALA A 236 13.67 -16.90 -2.91
N ARG A 237 14.69 -17.76 -3.00
CA ARG A 237 15.57 -17.86 -4.17
C ARG A 237 14.82 -18.36 -5.41
N ASP A 238 13.99 -19.38 -5.28
CA ASP A 238 13.15 -19.90 -6.38
C ASP A 238 12.21 -18.82 -6.93
N ILE A 239 11.49 -18.12 -6.06
CA ILE A 239 10.59 -17.03 -6.46
C ILE A 239 11.36 -15.93 -7.19
N ALA A 240 12.54 -15.58 -6.70
CA ALA A 240 13.34 -14.53 -7.33
C ALA A 240 13.88 -14.95 -8.69
N ALA A 241 14.39 -16.19 -8.83
CA ALA A 241 14.83 -16.72 -10.11
C ALA A 241 13.69 -16.70 -11.13
N ARG A 242 12.52 -17.25 -10.76
CA ARG A 242 11.32 -17.24 -11.61
C ARG A 242 10.85 -15.82 -11.93
N LEU A 243 10.92 -14.88 -10.99
CA LEU A 243 10.58 -13.48 -11.26
C LEU A 243 11.56 -12.86 -12.27
N LEU A 244 12.87 -13.07 -12.08
CA LEU A 244 13.93 -12.50 -12.92
C LEU A 244 13.94 -13.08 -14.35
N GLU A 245 13.42 -14.27 -14.58
CA GLU A 245 13.31 -14.82 -15.94
C GLU A 245 12.09 -14.29 -16.71
N ARG A 246 11.11 -13.74 -16.00
CA ARG A 246 9.84 -13.31 -16.60
C ARG A 246 9.92 -11.92 -17.21
N ASP A 247 9.18 -11.73 -18.30
CA ASP A 247 8.71 -10.41 -18.69
C ASP A 247 7.51 -10.03 -17.82
N SER A 248 7.59 -8.87 -17.18
CA SER A 248 6.60 -8.40 -16.20
C SER A 248 6.48 -6.89 -16.27
N PRO A 249 5.26 -6.33 -16.13
CA PRO A 249 5.07 -4.89 -16.03
C PRO A 249 5.82 -4.22 -14.88
N CYS A 250 6.27 -4.97 -13.87
CA CYS A 250 7.04 -4.41 -12.76
C CYS A 250 8.39 -3.82 -13.21
N TRP A 251 8.96 -4.29 -14.33
CA TRP A 251 10.22 -3.79 -14.88
C TRP A 251 10.12 -2.39 -15.48
N SER A 252 8.91 -1.85 -15.64
CA SER A 252 8.74 -0.41 -15.93
C SER A 252 8.95 0.48 -14.71
N PHE A 253 9.10 -0.12 -13.52
CA PHE A 253 9.20 0.60 -12.25
C PHE A 253 10.40 0.19 -11.40
N TYR A 254 11.05 -0.92 -11.68
CA TYR A 254 12.20 -1.42 -10.94
C TYR A 254 13.21 -1.99 -11.91
N ASP A 255 14.48 -1.81 -11.62
CA ASP A 255 15.54 -2.52 -12.32
C ASP A 255 15.70 -3.92 -11.74
N ARG A 256 16.10 -4.88 -12.59
CA ARG A 256 16.37 -6.26 -12.16
C ARG A 256 17.43 -6.31 -11.06
N ALA A 257 18.45 -5.45 -11.16
CA ALA A 257 19.50 -5.31 -10.16
C ALA A 257 18.96 -4.91 -8.76
N GLU A 258 17.87 -4.12 -8.68
CA GLU A 258 17.23 -3.79 -7.40
C GLU A 258 16.58 -5.02 -6.75
N VAL A 259 16.11 -5.97 -7.56
CA VAL A 259 15.55 -7.24 -7.09
C VAL A 259 16.65 -8.20 -6.67
N GLU A 260 17.71 -8.33 -7.47
CA GLU A 260 18.87 -9.16 -7.17
C GLU A 260 19.56 -8.71 -5.87
N ALA A 261 19.73 -7.40 -5.67
CA ALA A 261 20.32 -6.85 -4.45
C ALA A 261 19.55 -7.25 -3.18
N LEU A 262 18.24 -7.47 -3.29
CA LEU A 262 17.41 -7.93 -2.17
C LEU A 262 17.77 -9.37 -1.74
N LEU A 263 18.21 -10.23 -2.65
CA LEU A 263 18.61 -11.62 -2.37
C LEU A 263 19.96 -11.70 -1.65
N THR A 264 20.86 -10.79 -1.98
CA THR A 264 22.22 -10.75 -1.45
C THR A 264 22.34 -9.91 -0.20
N ALA A 265 21.32 -9.12 0.14
CA ALA A 265 21.29 -8.31 1.34
C ALA A 265 21.19 -9.22 2.59
N ASP A 266 22.28 -9.32 3.36
CA ASP A 266 22.27 -9.90 4.72
C ASP A 266 21.45 -9.04 5.73
N GLN A 267 21.00 -7.85 5.31
CA GLN A 267 20.44 -6.72 6.07
C GLN A 267 21.20 -6.32 7.36
N PRO A 268 21.90 -5.17 7.32
CA PRO A 268 21.96 -4.24 8.46
C PRO A 268 21.64 -2.77 8.05
N PRO A 269 21.52 -1.80 8.99
CA PRO A 269 20.44 -0.81 9.08
C PRO A 269 20.48 0.28 7.99
N ILE A 270 19.30 0.78 7.59
CA ILE A 270 19.22 2.19 7.18
C ILE A 270 18.89 2.99 8.45
N GLY A 271 19.94 3.57 9.02
CA GLY A 271 19.89 4.35 10.26
C GLY A 271 20.99 4.01 11.27
N SER A 272 22.26 3.89 10.87
CA SER A 272 23.37 4.11 11.83
C SER A 272 23.75 5.59 11.78
N GLN A 273 23.47 6.28 12.88
CA GLN A 273 24.04 7.58 13.18
C GLN A 273 25.56 7.50 13.01
N TYR A 274 26.15 8.43 12.26
CA TYR A 274 27.54 8.81 12.52
C TYR A 274 27.57 9.43 13.93
N PRO A 275 28.44 9.00 14.84
CA PRO A 275 28.66 9.76 16.05
C PRO A 275 29.29 11.08 15.65
N ALA A 276 28.64 12.17 16.06
CA ALA A 276 29.22 13.50 16.06
C ALA A 276 30.58 13.44 16.77
N SER A 277 31.57 14.06 16.13
CA SER A 277 32.84 14.44 16.73
C SER A 277 32.60 15.13 18.07
N SER A 278 32.98 14.45 19.16
CA SER A 278 33.14 15.09 20.46
C SER A 278 34.39 15.96 20.41
N GLN A 279 34.16 17.27 20.39
CA GLN A 279 35.13 18.24 20.88
C GLN A 279 35.34 18.02 22.38
N SER A 280 36.61 17.88 22.75
CA SER A 280 37.22 18.42 23.96
C SER A 280 38.72 18.54 23.69
#